data_AF-A0A7V3A1X7-F1
#
_entry.id   AF-A0A7V3A1X7-F1
#
_cell.length_a   1.000
_cell.length_b   1.000
_cell.length_c   1.000
_cell.angle_alpha   90.00
_cell.angle_beta   90.00
_cell.angle_gamma   90.00
#
_symmetry.space_group_name_H-M   'P 1'
#
loop_
_entity.id
_entity.type
_entity.pdbx_description
1 polymer ?
#
loop_
_entity_poly.entity_id
_entity_poly.type
_entity_poly.pdbx_seq_one_letter_code
_entity_poly.pdbx_strand_id
1 'polypeptide(L)'
;MKAIGVLLLGCLAFLAFSCKGAPPSVSIRAGSPQSSASSAPQEAKPQQPPVAGTKPETATKPLEKEAAYPGQNQILAAVGLDSDSFSYARFYLAAVKTPASPATKNQYEAQLLASTSNYAKGQTLWTDKVIRKTHRLAKEEIKVGMVVLYPAGTDIWSRAVVADTSDLFKDEVTLDLYWGSKPDRYDRKEKWKIQNLRVSDDPVFHSPR
;
A
#
# COMPACT_ATOMS: atom_id res chain seq x y z
N MET A 1 11.52 -42.88 42.44
CA MET A 1 10.98 -42.48 43.78
C MET A 1 11.21 -40.99 43.96
N LYS A 2 10.34 -40.26 44.69
CA LYS A 2 10.39 -38.77 44.91
C LYS A 2 10.26 -37.97 43.59
N ALA A 3 9.16 -37.32 43.19
CA ALA A 3 7.89 -36.91 43.80
C ALA A 3 7.87 -35.57 44.58
N ILE A 4 6.76 -34.83 44.37
CA ILE A 4 6.24 -33.63 45.07
C ILE A 4 6.85 -32.26 44.64
N GLY A 5 5.96 -31.28 44.41
CA GLY A 5 6.30 -29.91 43.99
C GLY A 5 5.11 -29.02 43.57
N VAL A 6 3.96 -29.08 44.26
CA VAL A 6 2.73 -28.32 43.92
C VAL A 6 2.36 -27.36 45.06
N LEU A 7 2.34 -26.04 44.82
CA LEU A 7 1.84 -24.90 45.64
C LEU A 7 2.29 -23.60 44.91
N LEU A 8 1.61 -22.44 44.79
CA LEU A 8 0.25 -21.91 45.00
C LEU A 8 -0.16 -21.15 43.68
N LEU A 9 -1.37 -20.65 43.36
CA LEU A 9 -2.61 -20.24 44.05
C LEU A 9 -2.64 -18.86 44.74
N GLY A 10 -3.09 -17.83 44.01
CA GLY A 10 -3.36 -16.47 44.52
C GLY A 10 -2.86 -15.38 43.54
N CYS A 11 -3.52 -14.24 43.34
CA CYS A 11 -4.78 -13.73 43.90
C CYS A 11 -5.58 -12.93 42.84
N LEU A 12 -6.89 -12.79 43.05
CA LEU A 12 -7.70 -11.78 42.35
C LEU A 12 -7.37 -10.37 42.86
N ALA A 13 -7.45 -9.38 41.98
CA ALA A 13 -7.71 -7.99 42.35
C ALA A 13 -8.52 -7.30 41.24
N PHE A 14 -9.74 -6.83 41.57
CA PHE A 14 -10.54 -5.99 40.68
C PHE A 14 -10.07 -4.54 40.74
N LEU A 15 -9.92 -3.87 39.60
CA LEU A 15 -9.96 -2.40 39.50
C LEU A 15 -10.80 -1.95 38.31
N ALA A 16 -12.13 -1.98 38.50
CA ALA A 16 -13.09 -1.45 37.55
C ALA A 16 -13.28 0.07 37.73
N PHE A 17 -12.35 0.87 37.18
CA PHE A 17 -12.49 2.33 37.20
C PHE A 17 -13.49 2.84 36.16
N SER A 18 -14.72 3.08 36.61
CA SER A 18 -15.74 3.80 35.83
C SER A 18 -15.59 5.31 36.00
N CYS A 19 -15.19 6.02 34.94
CA CYS A 19 -15.34 7.48 34.85
C CYS A 19 -16.34 7.83 33.74
N LYS A 20 -17.58 8.11 34.13
CA LYS A 20 -18.59 8.74 33.28
C LYS A 20 -18.23 10.23 33.13
N GLY A 21 -18.29 10.80 31.92
CA GLY A 21 -17.89 12.20 31.74
C GLY A 21 -17.95 12.74 30.31
N ALA A 22 -19.10 12.62 29.63
CA ALA A 22 -19.35 13.29 28.35
C ALA A 22 -20.38 14.44 28.56
N PRO A 23 -19.99 15.72 28.42
CA PRO A 23 -20.95 16.83 28.43
C PRO A 23 -21.69 16.94 27.08
N PRO A 24 -23.00 17.24 27.06
CA PRO A 24 -23.77 17.42 25.83
C PRO A 24 -23.80 18.88 25.35
N SER A 25 -24.20 19.09 24.08
CA SER A 25 -24.52 20.40 23.45
C SER A 25 -23.33 21.39 23.32
N VAL A 26 -23.34 22.45 22.51
CA VAL A 26 -24.30 23.07 21.56
C VAL A 26 -23.49 23.32 20.24
N SER A 27 -23.99 23.67 19.04
CA SER A 27 -25.21 24.39 18.64
C SER A 27 -25.57 24.13 17.17
N ILE A 28 -26.83 24.40 16.81
CA ILE A 28 -27.33 24.40 15.43
C ILE A 28 -27.06 25.77 14.80
N ARG A 29 -26.51 25.80 13.58
CA ARG A 29 -26.55 26.99 12.71
C ARG A 29 -27.26 26.68 11.40
N ALA A 30 -28.57 26.85 11.40
CA ALA A 30 -29.35 26.91 10.17
C ALA A 30 -28.92 28.16 9.37
N GLY A 31 -28.75 28.03 8.05
CA GLY A 31 -28.18 29.08 7.21
C GLY A 31 -28.47 28.85 5.72
N SER A 32 -29.68 29.24 5.31
CA SER A 32 -30.19 29.20 3.93
C SER A 32 -31.18 30.36 3.75
N PRO A 33 -31.52 30.81 2.52
CA PRO A 33 -30.83 30.61 1.24
C PRO A 33 -30.53 31.94 0.51
N GLN A 34 -29.67 31.91 -0.50
CA GLN A 34 -29.67 32.86 -1.63
C GLN A 34 -28.74 32.34 -2.74
N SER A 35 -28.93 32.59 -4.03
CA SER A 35 -30.10 32.81 -4.91
C SER A 35 -29.53 33.04 -6.33
N SER A 36 -30.32 32.84 -7.39
CA SER A 36 -30.15 33.48 -8.73
C SER A 36 -28.70 33.65 -9.25
N ALA A 37 -28.17 32.71 -10.04
CA ALA A 37 -28.47 32.56 -11.47
C ALA A 37 -28.18 33.81 -12.32
N SER A 38 -27.27 33.67 -13.28
CA SER A 38 -27.35 34.33 -14.59
C SER A 38 -26.65 33.47 -15.63
N SER A 39 -27.32 33.20 -16.75
CA SER A 39 -26.79 32.41 -17.86
C SER A 39 -26.42 33.35 -19.01
N ALA A 40 -25.15 33.35 -19.41
CA ALA A 40 -24.69 34.08 -20.59
C ALA A 40 -24.24 33.07 -21.67
N PRO A 41 -24.97 32.91 -22.78
CA PRO A 41 -24.51 32.08 -23.88
C PRO A 41 -23.38 32.80 -24.62
N GLN A 42 -22.14 32.27 -24.54
CA GLN A 42 -21.07 32.79 -25.40
C GLN A 42 -21.27 32.33 -26.84
N GLU A 43 -21.28 33.33 -27.72
CA GLU A 43 -21.56 33.26 -29.15
C GLU A 43 -20.56 32.35 -29.89
N ALA A 44 -21.10 31.43 -30.71
CA ALA A 44 -20.29 30.46 -31.45
C ALA A 44 -19.57 31.12 -32.63
N LYS A 45 -18.26 31.35 -32.49
CA LYS A 45 -17.42 31.89 -33.58
C LYS A 45 -17.20 30.83 -34.68
N PRO A 46 -17.25 31.17 -35.98
CA PRO A 46 -17.23 30.19 -37.07
C PRO A 46 -16.02 29.25 -37.09
N GLN A 47 -16.27 27.99 -37.46
CA GLN A 47 -15.23 26.98 -37.66
C GLN A 47 -14.33 27.33 -38.85
N GLN A 48 -13.01 27.33 -38.61
CA GLN A 48 -12.01 27.39 -39.68
C GLN A 48 -11.74 25.95 -40.18
N PRO A 49 -11.64 25.70 -41.50
CA PRO A 49 -11.53 24.34 -42.04
C PRO A 49 -10.22 23.65 -41.58
N PRO A 50 -10.24 22.32 -41.39
CA PRO A 50 -9.08 21.59 -40.88
C PRO A 50 -7.95 21.56 -41.91
N VAL A 51 -6.81 22.16 -41.56
CA VAL A 51 -5.57 22.03 -42.33
C VAL A 51 -5.07 20.60 -42.18
N ALA A 52 -5.18 19.81 -43.26
CA ALA A 52 -4.65 18.46 -43.30
C ALA A 52 -3.10 18.46 -43.31
N GLY A 53 -2.49 17.44 -42.71
CA GLY A 53 -1.14 17.02 -43.14
C GLY A 53 0.05 17.31 -42.22
N THR A 54 -0.11 17.47 -40.91
CA THR A 54 1.01 17.27 -39.97
C THR A 54 0.80 16.02 -39.14
N LYS A 55 1.23 14.86 -39.68
CA LYS A 55 1.34 13.62 -38.91
C LYS A 55 2.42 13.86 -37.83
N PRO A 56 2.10 13.82 -36.53
CA PRO A 56 3.12 14.01 -35.50
C PRO A 56 4.11 12.85 -35.58
N GLU A 57 5.33 13.13 -36.01
CA GLU A 57 6.43 12.19 -35.95
C GLU A 57 6.83 12.06 -34.47
N THR A 58 6.19 11.11 -33.79
CA THR A 58 6.40 10.85 -32.37
C THR A 58 7.83 10.42 -32.14
N ALA A 59 8.71 11.39 -31.85
CA ALA A 59 10.11 11.18 -31.60
C ALA A 59 10.28 10.23 -30.41
N THR A 60 10.51 8.94 -30.71
CA THR A 60 10.64 7.86 -29.74
C THR A 60 11.90 8.07 -28.91
N LYS A 61 11.77 8.88 -27.85
CA LYS A 61 12.80 9.06 -26.83
C LYS A 61 13.25 7.67 -26.38
N PRO A 62 14.57 7.36 -26.38
CA PRO A 62 15.05 6.07 -25.91
C PRO A 62 14.49 5.79 -24.52
N LEU A 63 13.80 4.66 -24.37
CA LEU A 63 13.25 4.23 -23.09
C LEU A 63 14.43 3.96 -22.14
N GLU A 64 14.63 4.88 -21.20
CA GLU A 64 15.64 4.76 -20.16
C GLU A 64 15.36 3.47 -19.37
N LYS A 65 16.27 2.50 -19.50
CA LYS A 65 16.10 1.15 -18.96
C LYS A 65 15.97 1.22 -17.45
N GLU A 66 14.78 0.92 -16.92
CA GLU A 66 14.53 1.06 -15.48
C GLU A 66 15.57 0.26 -14.66
N ALA A 67 16.16 0.92 -13.67
CA ALA A 67 16.96 0.25 -12.67
C ALA A 67 16.12 -0.80 -11.93
N ALA A 68 16.72 -1.97 -11.66
CA ALA A 68 16.06 -3.02 -10.90
C ALA A 68 15.68 -2.52 -9.49
N TYR A 69 14.45 -2.82 -9.07
CA TYR A 69 13.97 -2.54 -7.72
C TYR A 69 13.40 -3.82 -7.08
N PRO A 70 13.78 -4.18 -5.85
CA PRO A 70 14.89 -3.61 -5.07
C PRO A 70 16.25 -3.70 -5.80
N GLY A 71 17.24 -2.92 -5.34
CA GLY A 71 18.57 -2.91 -5.95
C GLY A 71 19.33 -4.23 -5.74
N GLN A 72 20.53 -4.33 -6.34
CA GLN A 72 21.37 -5.51 -6.17
C GLN A 72 21.66 -5.77 -4.67
N ASN A 73 21.48 -7.02 -4.24
CA ASN A 73 21.55 -7.48 -2.85
C ASN A 73 20.52 -6.83 -1.88
N GLN A 74 19.46 -6.22 -2.40
CA GLN A 74 18.32 -5.74 -1.61
C GLN A 74 17.07 -6.61 -1.83
N ILE A 75 16.14 -6.51 -0.89
CA ILE A 75 14.80 -7.13 -0.89
C ILE A 75 13.81 -6.18 -0.20
N LEU A 76 12.50 -6.38 -0.39
CA LEU A 76 11.49 -5.83 0.52
C LEU A 76 11.10 -6.94 1.50
N ALA A 77 11.48 -6.82 2.78
CA ALA A 77 11.23 -7.81 3.81
C ALA A 77 9.98 -7.46 4.62
N ALA A 78 9.04 -8.39 4.76
CA ALA A 78 7.94 -8.23 5.71
C ALA A 78 8.44 -8.49 7.14
N VAL A 79 8.08 -7.59 8.06
CA VAL A 79 8.48 -7.66 9.48
C VAL A 79 7.38 -8.35 10.30
N GLY A 80 7.81 -9.21 11.22
CA GLY A 80 6.92 -10.11 11.97
C GLY A 80 6.00 -9.40 12.97
N LEU A 81 4.69 -9.45 12.66
CA LEU A 81 3.58 -9.75 13.58
C LEU A 81 2.34 -10.14 12.74
N ASP A 82 2.11 -9.42 11.63
CA ASP A 82 0.97 -9.62 10.72
C ASP A 82 1.41 -9.92 9.26
N SER A 83 2.59 -10.52 9.04
CA SER A 83 3.19 -10.71 7.71
C SER A 83 2.35 -11.53 6.72
N ASP A 84 1.46 -12.38 7.22
CA ASP A 84 0.54 -13.18 6.40
C ASP A 84 -0.81 -12.47 6.14
N SER A 85 -1.10 -11.35 6.82
CA SER A 85 -2.26 -10.51 6.53
C SER A 85 -2.03 -9.73 5.24
N PHE A 86 -2.94 -9.83 4.26
CA PHE A 86 -2.88 -9.05 3.03
C PHE A 86 -2.66 -7.55 3.32
N SER A 87 -3.43 -7.05 4.28
CA SER A 87 -3.70 -5.65 4.61
C SER A 87 -2.73 -5.03 5.63
N TYR A 88 -2.16 -5.85 6.52
CA TYR A 88 -1.24 -5.36 7.56
C TYR A 88 0.24 -5.62 7.23
N ALA A 89 0.56 -6.56 6.35
CA ALA A 89 1.92 -6.82 5.94
C ALA A 89 2.52 -5.61 5.20
N ARG A 90 3.47 -4.96 5.87
CA ARG A 90 4.32 -3.91 5.32
C ARG A 90 5.67 -4.52 4.95
N PHE A 91 6.12 -4.25 3.73
CA PHE A 91 7.39 -4.72 3.21
C PHE A 91 8.40 -3.57 3.27
N TYR A 92 9.46 -3.76 4.03
CA TYR A 92 10.48 -2.75 4.33
C TYR A 92 11.72 -2.99 3.49
N LEU A 93 12.30 -1.93 2.91
CA LEU A 93 13.55 -2.07 2.16
C LEU A 93 14.67 -2.58 3.08
N ALA A 94 15.33 -3.67 2.67
CA ALA A 94 16.36 -4.35 3.45
C ALA A 94 17.51 -4.84 2.57
N ALA A 95 18.71 -4.90 3.14
CA ALA A 95 19.87 -5.53 2.52
C ALA A 95 19.99 -6.99 2.97
N VAL A 96 20.28 -7.91 2.04
CA VAL A 96 20.52 -9.32 2.35
C VAL A 96 21.88 -9.46 3.06
N LYS A 97 21.90 -10.12 4.23
CA LYS A 97 23.12 -10.55 4.93
C LYS A 97 23.43 -12.00 4.60
N THR A 98 22.44 -12.87 4.82
CA THR A 98 22.52 -14.30 4.54
C THR A 98 21.34 -14.69 3.66
N PRO A 99 21.56 -15.27 2.46
CA PRO A 99 20.48 -15.65 1.55
C PRO A 99 19.72 -16.88 2.06
N ALA A 100 18.44 -17.00 1.69
CA ALA A 100 17.65 -18.19 1.96
C ALA A 100 18.27 -19.46 1.35
N SER A 101 18.41 -20.49 2.17
CA SER A 101 18.93 -21.81 1.81
C SER A 101 18.39 -22.87 2.78
N PRO A 102 18.50 -24.19 2.49
CA PRO A 102 18.13 -25.23 3.45
C PRO A 102 18.85 -25.10 4.80
N ALA A 103 20.12 -24.64 4.79
CA ALA A 103 20.89 -24.38 6.01
C ALA A 103 20.30 -23.25 6.88
N THR A 104 19.66 -22.26 6.26
CA THR A 104 18.93 -21.18 6.96
C THR A 104 17.43 -21.47 7.10
N LYS A 105 17.00 -22.72 6.96
CA LYS A 105 15.57 -23.13 6.98
C LYS A 105 14.72 -22.38 5.94
N ASN A 106 15.34 -22.04 4.81
CA ASN A 106 14.80 -21.22 3.72
C ASN A 106 14.44 -19.77 4.10
N GLN A 107 15.00 -19.23 5.18
CA GLN A 107 14.82 -17.83 5.59
C GLN A 107 16.03 -16.98 5.17
N TYR A 108 15.76 -15.73 4.77
CA TYR A 108 16.76 -14.69 4.59
C TYR A 108 17.10 -14.04 5.93
N GLU A 109 18.38 -13.75 6.16
CA GLU A 109 18.77 -12.74 7.14
C GLU A 109 18.78 -11.38 6.45
N ALA A 110 17.90 -10.49 6.88
CA ALA A 110 17.67 -9.19 6.27
C ALA A 110 18.05 -8.06 7.23
N GLN A 111 18.98 -7.19 6.86
CA GLN A 111 19.26 -5.95 7.59
C GLN A 111 18.34 -4.84 7.09
N LEU A 112 17.47 -4.33 7.95
CA LEU A 112 16.50 -3.30 7.58
C LEU A 112 17.19 -1.96 7.29
N LEU A 113 16.89 -1.36 6.14
CA LEU A 113 17.34 -0.01 5.79
C LEU A 113 16.35 1.07 6.26
N ALA A 114 15.22 0.67 6.82
CA ALA A 114 14.20 1.50 7.45
C ALA A 114 14.01 1.13 8.93
N SER A 115 13.44 2.04 9.73
CA SER A 115 12.93 1.71 11.07
C SER A 115 11.47 1.23 11.00
N THR A 116 11.08 0.38 11.95
CA THR A 116 9.72 -0.16 12.11
C THR A 116 9.26 0.04 13.56
N SER A 117 8.06 -0.46 13.93
CA SER A 117 7.61 -0.46 15.32
C SER A 117 8.44 -1.38 16.23
N ASN A 118 9.02 -2.44 15.67
CA ASN A 118 9.64 -3.53 16.42
C ASN A 118 11.18 -3.59 16.25
N TYR A 119 11.71 -2.89 15.23
CA TYR A 119 13.12 -2.91 14.85
C TYR A 119 13.61 -1.51 14.44
N ALA A 120 14.78 -1.11 14.93
CA ALA A 120 15.47 0.09 14.49
C ALA A 120 16.20 -0.14 13.15
N LYS A 121 16.36 0.92 12.34
CA LYS A 121 17.20 0.91 11.13
C LYS A 121 18.58 0.34 11.43
N GLY A 122 19.03 -0.61 10.61
CA GLY A 122 20.29 -1.33 10.77
C GLY A 122 20.21 -2.63 11.60
N GLN A 123 19.10 -2.92 12.28
CA GLN A 123 18.89 -4.23 12.90
C GLN A 123 18.56 -5.31 11.86
N THR A 124 18.80 -6.58 12.22
CA THR A 124 18.51 -7.75 11.39
C THR A 124 17.25 -8.49 11.85
N LEU A 125 16.58 -9.15 10.91
CA LEU A 125 15.59 -10.20 11.18
C LEU A 125 15.81 -11.42 10.28
N TRP A 126 15.25 -12.56 10.69
CA TRP A 126 15.12 -13.75 9.85
C TRP A 126 13.68 -13.82 9.31
N THR A 127 13.52 -14.00 7.99
CA THR A 127 12.18 -14.07 7.35
C THR A 127 12.22 -14.80 6.00
N ASP A 128 11.18 -15.57 5.70
CA ASP A 128 10.86 -16.12 4.37
C ASP A 128 9.96 -15.18 3.55
N LYS A 129 9.28 -14.22 4.22
CA LYS A 129 8.29 -13.31 3.64
C LYS A 129 8.98 -12.11 2.98
N VAL A 130 9.58 -12.32 1.81
CA VAL A 130 10.33 -11.31 1.06
C VAL A 130 9.79 -11.10 -0.35
N ILE A 131 9.93 -9.88 -0.88
CA ILE A 131 9.77 -9.57 -2.31
C ILE A 131 11.17 -9.33 -2.88
N ARG A 132 11.51 -10.06 -3.96
CA ARG A 132 12.87 -10.06 -4.53
C ARG A 132 13.00 -9.22 -5.80
N LYS A 133 11.91 -9.02 -6.55
CA LYS A 133 11.91 -8.31 -7.83
C LYS A 133 10.56 -7.63 -8.08
N THR A 134 10.61 -6.41 -8.61
CA THR A 134 9.42 -5.61 -8.98
C THR A 134 9.69 -4.73 -10.20
N HIS A 135 8.69 -4.51 -11.05
CA HIS A 135 8.66 -3.48 -12.09
C HIS A 135 7.67 -2.35 -11.74
N ARG A 136 7.83 -1.16 -12.35
CA ARG A 136 6.76 -0.15 -12.34
C ARG A 136 5.54 -0.67 -13.07
N LEU A 137 4.36 -0.36 -12.54
CA LEU A 137 3.09 -0.65 -13.18
C LEU A 137 2.99 0.10 -14.53
N ALA A 138 2.89 -0.63 -15.64
CA ALA A 138 2.61 -0.07 -16.97
C ALA A 138 1.10 0.10 -17.19
N LYS A 139 0.66 0.94 -18.13
CA LYS A 139 -0.79 1.15 -18.37
C LYS A 139 -1.46 -0.09 -18.95
N GLU A 140 -0.71 -0.85 -19.75
CA GLU A 140 -1.17 -1.93 -20.61
C GLU A 140 -1.38 -3.25 -19.85
N GLU A 141 -0.81 -3.40 -18.66
CA GLU A 141 -0.98 -4.58 -17.80
C GLU A 141 -2.09 -4.43 -16.75
N ILE A 142 -2.55 -3.19 -16.48
CA ILE A 142 -3.50 -2.88 -15.41
C ILE A 142 -4.86 -3.54 -15.65
N LYS A 143 -5.34 -4.27 -14.65
CA LYS A 143 -6.64 -4.95 -14.64
C LYS A 143 -7.27 -4.79 -13.26
N VAL A 144 -8.60 -4.62 -13.21
CA VAL A 144 -9.35 -4.70 -11.95
C VAL A 144 -9.12 -6.08 -11.32
N GLY A 145 -8.90 -6.11 -10.00
CA GLY A 145 -8.50 -7.31 -9.25
C GLY A 145 -6.99 -7.59 -9.18
N MET A 146 -6.15 -6.84 -9.91
CA MET A 146 -4.68 -6.94 -9.81
C MET A 146 -4.19 -6.45 -8.45
N VAL A 147 -3.28 -7.19 -7.81
CA VAL A 147 -2.57 -6.72 -6.61
C VAL A 147 -1.38 -5.85 -7.03
N VAL A 148 -1.28 -4.67 -6.43
CA VAL A 148 -0.18 -3.72 -6.63
C VAL A 148 0.49 -3.37 -5.30
N LEU A 149 1.76 -3.00 -5.38
CA LEU A 149 2.52 -2.39 -4.30
C LEU A 149 2.42 -0.87 -4.42
N TYR A 150 2.05 -0.21 -3.32
CA TYR A 150 2.04 1.25 -3.20
C TYR A 150 2.94 1.70 -2.04
N PRO A 151 3.56 2.89 -2.11
CA PRO A 151 4.44 3.38 -1.05
C PRO A 151 3.61 3.85 0.15
N ALA A 152 3.76 3.17 1.28
CA ALA A 152 3.22 3.54 2.58
C ALA A 152 4.20 4.40 3.42
N GLY A 153 5.36 4.71 2.86
CA GLY A 153 6.44 5.54 3.41
C GLY A 153 7.66 5.47 2.50
N THR A 154 8.71 6.26 2.77
CA THR A 154 9.91 6.38 1.92
C THR A 154 10.54 5.04 1.55
N ASP A 155 10.63 4.12 2.52
CA ASP A 155 11.24 2.80 2.41
C ASP A 155 10.24 1.66 2.74
N ILE A 156 8.94 1.94 2.66
CA ILE A 156 7.86 1.06 3.15
C ILE A 156 6.81 0.86 2.05
N TRP A 157 6.53 -0.38 1.69
CA TRP A 157 5.53 -0.76 0.71
C TRP A 157 4.39 -1.56 1.33
N SER A 158 3.17 -1.31 0.86
CA SER A 158 1.95 -2.04 1.24
C SER A 158 1.26 -2.59 0.00
N ARG A 159 0.40 -3.60 0.18
CA ARG A 159 -0.42 -4.18 -0.89
C ARG A 159 -1.79 -3.50 -0.97
N ALA A 160 -2.28 -3.31 -2.19
CA ALA A 160 -3.65 -2.90 -2.47
C ALA A 160 -4.16 -3.62 -3.74
N VAL A 161 -5.48 -3.58 -3.99
CA VAL A 161 -6.09 -4.18 -5.18
C VAL A 161 -6.58 -3.08 -6.12
N VAL A 162 -6.34 -3.19 -7.43
CA VAL A 162 -6.91 -2.26 -8.41
C VAL A 162 -8.42 -2.44 -8.46
N ALA A 163 -9.17 -1.41 -8.07
CA ALA A 163 -10.63 -1.42 -7.98
C ALA A 163 -11.31 -0.71 -9.18
N ASP A 164 -10.66 0.28 -9.80
CA ASP A 164 -11.22 1.03 -10.92
C ASP A 164 -10.10 1.56 -11.86
N THR A 165 -10.36 1.50 -13.17
CA THR A 165 -9.45 1.86 -14.26
C THR A 165 -10.01 2.93 -15.19
N SER A 166 -11.14 3.56 -14.85
CA SER A 166 -11.79 4.61 -15.66
C SER A 166 -10.91 5.85 -15.88
N ASP A 167 -10.03 6.17 -14.92
CA ASP A 167 -9.13 7.33 -14.96
C ASP A 167 -7.71 7.02 -15.51
N LEU A 168 -7.50 5.88 -16.19
CA LEU A 168 -6.19 5.55 -16.81
C LEU A 168 -5.68 6.63 -17.78
N PHE A 169 -6.59 7.39 -18.39
CA PHE A 169 -6.26 8.54 -19.26
C PHE A 169 -5.64 9.74 -18.53
N LYS A 170 -5.70 9.76 -17.18
CA LYS A 170 -5.05 10.74 -16.28
C LYS A 170 -3.80 10.18 -15.59
N ASP A 171 -3.35 8.99 -15.99
CA ASP A 171 -2.32 8.21 -15.29
C ASP A 171 -2.72 7.83 -13.85
N GLU A 172 -4.02 7.56 -13.64
CA GLU A 172 -4.61 7.22 -12.33
C GLU A 172 -5.35 5.87 -12.35
N VAL A 173 -5.34 5.21 -11.20
CA VAL A 173 -6.21 4.09 -10.86
C VAL A 173 -6.85 4.33 -9.49
N THR A 174 -8.01 3.74 -9.24
CA THR A 174 -8.54 3.64 -7.87
C THR A 174 -8.11 2.30 -7.28
N LEU A 175 -7.54 2.32 -6.08
CA LEU A 175 -7.12 1.16 -5.33
C LEU A 175 -8.08 0.90 -4.16
N ASP A 176 -8.46 -0.36 -3.96
CA ASP A 176 -9.06 -0.88 -2.72
C ASP A 176 -7.94 -1.17 -1.72
N LEU A 177 -7.97 -0.47 -0.59
CA LEU A 177 -7.06 -0.67 0.54
C LEU A 177 -7.87 -1.31 1.67
N TYR A 178 -7.66 -2.61 1.87
CA TYR A 178 -8.38 -3.40 2.87
C TYR A 178 -7.82 -3.23 4.28
N TRP A 179 -8.63 -3.58 5.28
CA TRP A 179 -8.25 -3.63 6.69
C TRP A 179 -8.56 -5.02 7.28
N GLY A 180 -7.53 -5.80 7.58
CA GLY A 180 -7.68 -7.23 7.88
C GLY A 180 -8.09 -8.09 6.67
N SER A 181 -8.60 -9.30 6.92
CA SER A 181 -8.92 -10.33 5.90
C SER A 181 -10.40 -10.46 5.54
N LYS A 182 -11.26 -9.59 6.07
CA LYS A 182 -12.71 -9.54 5.84
C LYS A 182 -13.13 -8.09 5.54
N PRO A 183 -14.32 -7.84 4.97
CA PRO A 183 -14.86 -6.49 4.87
C PRO A 183 -14.90 -5.80 6.23
N ASP A 184 -14.31 -4.61 6.32
CA ASP A 184 -14.19 -3.81 7.54
C ASP A 184 -14.55 -2.35 7.24
N ARG A 185 -15.01 -1.60 8.25
CA ARG A 185 -15.34 -0.16 8.13
C ARG A 185 -14.13 0.74 7.84
N TYR A 186 -12.91 0.22 7.99
CA TYR A 186 -11.66 0.89 7.65
C TYR A 186 -11.12 0.50 6.25
N ASP A 187 -11.80 -0.42 5.53
CA ASP A 187 -11.62 -0.58 4.09
C ASP A 187 -11.90 0.78 3.41
N ARG A 188 -11.05 1.18 2.44
CA ARG A 188 -11.24 2.45 1.75
C ARG A 188 -10.69 2.43 0.33
N LYS A 189 -11.20 3.35 -0.50
CA LYS A 189 -10.75 3.56 -1.87
C LYS A 189 -9.91 4.83 -1.98
N GLU A 190 -8.73 4.72 -2.57
CA GLU A 190 -7.80 5.83 -2.80
C GLU A 190 -7.42 5.91 -4.28
N LYS A 191 -7.28 7.12 -4.83
CA LYS A 191 -6.74 7.31 -6.18
C LYS A 191 -5.23 7.46 -6.15
N TRP A 192 -4.54 6.70 -7.00
CA TRP A 192 -3.09 6.63 -7.05
C TRP A 192 -2.56 6.84 -8.47
N LYS A 193 -1.46 7.60 -8.59
CA LYS A 193 -0.74 7.76 -9.85
C LYS A 193 0.02 6.48 -10.20
N ILE A 194 -0.18 5.97 -11.41
CA ILE A 194 0.38 4.71 -11.91
C ILE A 194 1.90 4.65 -11.73
N GLN A 195 2.60 5.76 -12.03
CA GLN A 195 4.07 5.87 -11.91
C GLN A 195 4.63 5.61 -10.50
N ASN A 196 3.80 5.71 -9.44
CA ASN A 196 4.18 5.46 -8.05
C ASN A 196 3.97 3.98 -7.64
N LEU A 197 3.31 3.18 -8.49
CA LEU A 197 2.91 1.81 -8.19
C LEU A 197 3.89 0.82 -8.81
N ARG A 198 4.05 -0.33 -8.15
CA ARG A 198 4.88 -1.44 -8.62
C ARG A 198 4.13 -2.76 -8.57
N VAL A 199 4.50 -3.72 -9.41
CA VAL A 199 4.00 -5.09 -9.34
C VAL A 199 5.10 -5.98 -8.76
N SER A 200 4.72 -6.99 -7.98
CA SER A 200 5.65 -8.01 -7.49
C SER A 200 5.78 -9.13 -8.51
N ASP A 201 6.98 -9.32 -9.06
CA ASP A 201 7.29 -10.49 -9.91
C ASP A 201 7.40 -11.76 -9.07
N ASP A 202 7.92 -11.62 -7.83
CA ASP A 202 8.40 -12.73 -7.02
C ASP A 202 8.40 -12.35 -5.52
N PRO A 203 7.44 -12.86 -4.72
CA PRO A 203 6.30 -13.70 -5.11
C PRO A 203 5.19 -12.89 -5.80
N VAL A 204 4.43 -13.56 -6.68
CA VAL A 204 3.16 -13.01 -7.20
C VAL A 204 2.10 -13.05 -6.09
N PHE A 205 1.34 -11.97 -5.93
CA PHE A 205 0.24 -11.89 -4.96
C PHE A 205 -1.13 -11.99 -5.62
N HIS A 206 -2.09 -12.58 -4.92
CA HIS A 206 -3.49 -12.64 -5.30
C HIS A 206 -4.35 -11.75 -4.39
N SER A 207 -5.49 -11.28 -4.91
CA SER A 207 -6.49 -10.57 -4.12
C SER A 207 -6.98 -11.46 -2.96
N PRO A 208 -7.25 -10.92 -1.76
CA PRO A 208 -7.85 -11.66 -0.65
C PRO A 208 -9.38 -11.82 -0.80
N ARG A 209 -9.97 -11.31 -1.91
CA ARG A 209 -11.39 -11.27 -2.24
C ARG A 209 -11.56 -11.54 -3.74
#